data_AF-Q8L5R1-F1
#
_entry.id   AF-Q8L5R1-F1
#
_cell.length_a   1.000
_cell.length_b   1.000
_cell.length_c   1.000
_cell.angle_alpha   90.00
_cell.angle_beta   90.00
_cell.angle_gamma   90.00
#
_symmetry.space_group_name_H-M   'P 1'
#
loop_
_entity.id
_entity.type
_entity.pdbx_description
1 polymer ?
#
loop_
_entity_poly.entity_id
_entity_poly.type
_entity_poly.pdbx_seq_one_letter_code
_entity_poly.pdbx_strand_id
1 'polypeptide(L)'
;ADEELVRYYLRRKISGRPFKVEPPISEIDIYKVEPWDLPGMSRLRTRDLEWYFFSFLDKKYGNGARTNRATEKGYWKTTGKDRAVFRSKSQVVGMKKTLVYHSGRAPKGQRTN
;
A
#
# COMPACT_ATOMS: atom_id res chain seq x y z
N ALA A 1 5.38 -11.26 -7.60
CA ALA A 1 5.29 -11.99 -6.30
C ALA A 1 5.61 -11.05 -5.14
N ASP A 2 5.13 -11.32 -3.91
CA ASP A 2 5.39 -10.45 -2.72
C ASP A 2 6.89 -10.21 -2.47
N GLU A 3 7.75 -11.22 -2.68
CA GLU A 3 9.21 -11.09 -2.55
C GLU A 3 9.79 -10.03 -3.49
N GLU A 4 9.33 -10.02 -4.75
CA GLU A 4 9.81 -9.11 -5.79
C GLU A 4 9.41 -7.66 -5.49
N LEU A 5 8.16 -7.45 -5.07
CA LEU A 5 7.65 -6.13 -4.63
C LEU A 5 8.54 -5.52 -3.56
N VAL A 6 8.99 -6.34 -2.58
CA VAL A 6 9.84 -5.86 -1.49
C VAL A 6 11.30 -5.69 -1.94
N ARG A 7 11.91 -6.74 -2.50
CA ARG A 7 13.35 -6.79 -2.73
C ARG A 7 13.81 -6.00 -3.94
N TYR A 8 12.98 -5.93 -4.98
CA TYR A 8 13.31 -5.21 -6.20
C TYR A 8 12.72 -3.81 -6.16
N TYR A 9 11.39 -3.69 -6.03
CA TYR A 9 10.72 -2.41 -6.17
C TYR A 9 10.93 -1.50 -4.96
N LEU A 10 10.47 -1.91 -3.78
CA LEU A 10 10.55 -1.10 -2.57
C LEU A 10 12.00 -0.82 -2.16
N ARG A 11 12.86 -1.84 -2.14
CA ARG A 11 14.27 -1.68 -1.75
C ARG A 11 15.02 -0.70 -2.65
N ARG A 12 14.77 -0.70 -3.98
CA ARG A 12 15.40 0.27 -4.88
C ARG A 12 14.89 1.68 -4.64
N LYS A 13 13.57 1.84 -4.49
CA LYS A 13 12.93 3.13 -4.22
C LYS A 13 13.51 3.79 -2.96
N ILE A 14 13.61 3.05 -1.85
CA ILE A 14 14.16 3.60 -0.60
C ILE A 14 15.68 3.83 -0.63
N SER A 15 16.41 3.10 -1.48
CA SER A 15 17.87 3.24 -1.61
C SER A 15 18.28 4.30 -2.64
N GLY A 16 17.32 5.01 -3.24
CA GLY A 16 17.57 5.95 -4.33
C GLY A 16 18.21 5.30 -5.56
N ARG A 17 18.09 3.97 -5.72
CA ARG A 17 18.72 3.25 -6.83
C ARG A 17 17.83 3.35 -8.06
N PRO A 18 18.38 3.63 -9.26
CA PRO A 18 17.58 3.65 -10.47
C PRO A 18 16.99 2.27 -10.77
N PHE A 19 15.81 2.30 -11.38
CA PHE A 19 15.20 1.12 -11.98
C PHE A 19 15.82 0.88 -13.36
N LYS A 20 15.94 -0.38 -13.77
CA LYS A 20 16.48 -0.74 -15.09
C LYS A 20 15.57 -0.30 -16.24
N VAL A 21 14.27 -0.21 -15.95
CA VAL A 21 13.18 0.25 -16.83
C VAL A 21 12.31 1.17 -16.00
N GLU A 22 11.52 2.03 -16.64
CA GLU A 22 10.58 2.87 -15.89
C GLU A 22 9.65 1.97 -15.04
N PRO A 23 9.55 2.20 -13.72
CA PRO A 23 8.81 1.31 -12.86
C PRO A 23 7.30 1.43 -13.13
N PRO A 24 6.57 0.31 -13.13
CA PRO A 24 5.12 0.29 -13.29
C PRO A 24 4.33 0.89 -12.11
N ILE A 25 5.00 1.37 -11.07
CA ILE A 25 4.40 1.75 -9.79
C ILE A 25 4.40 3.27 -9.66
N SER A 26 3.22 3.89 -9.57
CA SER A 26 3.09 5.33 -9.32
C SER A 26 3.24 5.68 -7.84
N GLU A 27 3.61 6.93 -7.57
CA GLU A 27 3.67 7.49 -6.22
C GLU A 27 2.39 8.28 -5.94
N ILE A 28 1.67 7.91 -4.87
CA ILE A 28 0.45 8.59 -4.41
C ILE A 28 0.39 8.59 -2.88
N ASP A 29 -0.46 9.44 -2.31
CA ASP A 29 -0.85 9.32 -0.90
C ASP A 29 -2.13 8.48 -0.80
N ILE A 30 -1.97 7.17 -0.58
CA ILE A 30 -3.09 6.22 -0.62
C ILE A 30 -4.17 6.51 0.44
N TYR A 31 -3.82 7.24 1.50
CA TYR A 31 -4.76 7.59 2.57
C TYR A 31 -5.54 8.87 2.29
N LYS A 32 -5.25 9.55 1.18
CA LYS A 32 -6.01 10.72 0.70
C LYS A 32 -6.84 10.43 -0.56
N VAL A 33 -6.88 9.18 -1.00
CA VAL A 33 -7.55 8.77 -2.24
C VAL A 33 -8.55 7.68 -1.94
N GLU A 34 -9.70 7.74 -2.59
CA GLU A 34 -10.73 6.72 -2.48
C GLU A 34 -10.39 5.49 -3.34
N PRO A 35 -10.74 4.27 -2.89
CA PRO A 35 -10.30 3.05 -3.58
C PRO A 35 -10.79 2.94 -5.03
N TRP A 36 -11.95 3.50 -5.37
CA TRP A 36 -12.49 3.51 -6.74
C TRP A 36 -11.78 4.49 -7.67
N ASP A 37 -11.03 5.46 -7.13
CA ASP A 37 -10.24 6.41 -7.93
C ASP A 37 -8.83 5.87 -8.22
N LEU A 38 -8.34 4.93 -7.40
CA LEU A 38 -6.99 4.33 -7.54
C LEU A 38 -6.71 3.74 -8.92
N PRO A 39 -7.61 2.97 -9.57
CA PRO A 39 -7.34 2.40 -10.90
C PRO A 39 -6.93 3.45 -11.94
N GLY A 40 -7.53 4.64 -11.90
CA GLY A 40 -7.21 5.74 -12.82
C GLY A 40 -5.84 6.39 -12.57
N MET A 41 -5.25 6.17 -11.39
CA MET A 41 -3.94 6.71 -11.01
C MET A 41 -2.79 5.73 -11.24
N SER A 42 -3.10 4.51 -11.68
CA SER A 42 -2.10 3.48 -11.97
C SER A 42 -1.33 3.80 -13.26
N ARG A 43 -0.01 3.57 -13.22
CA ARG A 43 0.82 3.56 -14.44
C ARG A 43 0.69 2.25 -15.20
N LEU A 44 0.36 1.16 -14.51
CA LEU A 44 0.07 -0.13 -15.13
C LEU A 44 -1.27 -0.08 -15.83
N ARG A 45 -1.24 -0.31 -17.15
CA ARG A 45 -2.39 -0.63 -17.97
C ARG A 45 -2.45 -2.14 -18.17
N THR A 46 -2.83 -2.86 -17.13
CA THR A 46 -3.00 -4.31 -17.15
C THR A 46 -4.48 -4.67 -17.23
N ARG A 47 -4.78 -5.90 -17.68
CA ARG A 47 -6.13 -6.48 -17.54
C ARG A 47 -6.37 -7.04 -16.13
N ASP A 48 -5.32 -7.10 -15.33
CA ASP A 48 -5.38 -7.54 -13.95
C ASP A 48 -6.12 -6.49 -13.10
N LEU A 49 -6.97 -6.94 -12.18
CA LEU A 49 -7.69 -6.08 -11.24
C LEU A 49 -6.82 -5.72 -10.02
N GLU A 50 -5.52 -5.56 -10.23
CA GLU A 50 -4.53 -5.23 -9.21
C GLU A 50 -3.70 -4.02 -9.64
N TRP A 51 -3.55 -3.07 -8.72
CA TRP A 51 -2.78 -1.84 -8.94
C TRP A 51 -1.75 -1.67 -7.84
N TYR A 52 -0.58 -1.14 -8.23
CA TYR A 52 0.57 -1.03 -7.36
C TYR A 52 0.99 0.42 -7.22
N PHE A 53 1.14 0.85 -5.97
CA PHE A 53 1.51 2.22 -5.62
C PHE A 53 2.61 2.24 -4.57
N PHE A 54 3.50 3.22 -4.70
CA PHE A 54 4.31 3.68 -3.57
C PHE A 54 3.51 4.74 -2.83
N SER A 55 3.35 4.54 -1.52
CA SER A 55 2.79 5.56 -0.65
C SER A 55 3.74 5.84 0.49
N PHE A 56 3.83 7.12 0.84
CA PHE A 56 4.48 7.51 2.08
C PHE A 56 3.67 6.98 3.26
N LEU A 57 4.35 6.34 4.21
CA LEU A 57 3.77 6.06 5.51
C LEU A 57 3.83 7.36 6.30
N ASP A 58 2.72 8.10 6.30
CA ASP A 58 2.59 9.33 7.09
C ASP A 58 2.87 9.03 8.57
N LYS A 59 4.05 9.43 9.03
CA LYS A 59 4.38 9.59 10.45
C LYS A 59 4.02 11.03 10.77
N LYS A 60 2.72 11.27 11.00
CA LYS A 60 2.19 12.63 11.07
C LYS A 60 2.91 13.52 12.10
N TYR A 61 3.51 12.96 13.16
CA TYR A 61 4.39 13.69 14.08
C TYR A 61 5.43 12.74 14.71
N GLY A 62 6.60 13.30 15.06
CA GLY A 62 7.84 12.61 15.45
C GLY A 62 7.77 11.53 16.54
N ASN A 63 6.64 11.30 17.21
CA ASN A 63 6.53 10.36 18.33
C ASN A 63 5.36 9.35 18.22
N GLY A 64 4.61 9.32 17.10
CA GLY A 64 3.40 8.49 16.98
C GLY A 64 3.49 7.36 15.96
N ALA A 65 3.23 6.11 16.38
CA ALA A 65 3.07 4.95 15.49
C ALA A 65 1.72 4.91 14.74
N ARG A 66 0.87 5.93 14.90
CA ARG A 66 -0.49 5.96 14.33
C ARG A 66 -0.51 6.72 13.01
N THR A 67 -0.74 5.98 11.93
CA THR A 67 -1.02 6.53 10.59
C THR A 67 -2.51 6.93 10.52
N ASN A 68 -2.82 8.13 10.02
CA ASN A 68 -4.21 8.48 9.69
C ASN A 68 -4.61 7.72 8.42
N ARG A 69 -5.73 7.00 8.50
CA ARG A 69 -6.24 6.14 7.43
C ARG A 69 -7.63 6.52 6.97
N ALA A 70 -8.15 7.66 7.43
CA ALA A 70 -9.41 8.21 6.98
C ALA A 70 -9.22 8.94 5.65
N THR A 71 -10.12 8.69 4.72
CA THR A 71 -10.32 9.47 3.50
C THR A 71 -11.53 10.39 3.69
N GLU A 72 -11.98 11.09 2.65
CA GLU A 72 -13.15 11.97 2.73
C GLU A 72 -14.44 11.16 2.98
N LYS A 73 -14.59 10.04 2.28
CA LYS A 73 -15.83 9.24 2.27
C LYS A 73 -15.72 7.95 3.08
N GLY A 74 -14.59 7.69 3.74
CA GLY A 74 -14.40 6.45 4.47
C GLY A 74 -13.08 6.32 5.20
N TYR A 75 -12.64 5.08 5.43
CA TYR A 75 -11.38 4.80 6.11
C TYR A 75 -10.86 3.39 5.84
N TRP A 76 -9.53 3.23 5.88
CA TRP A 76 -8.87 1.94 5.79
C TRP A 76 -8.66 1.31 7.18
N LYS A 77 -9.18 0.10 7.38
CA LYS A 77 -9.06 -0.67 8.61
C LYS A 77 -8.15 -1.88 8.41
N THR A 78 -7.22 -2.14 9.33
CA THR A 78 -6.42 -3.37 9.30
C THR A 78 -7.34 -4.59 9.41
N THR A 79 -7.07 -5.63 8.61
CA THR A 79 -7.74 -6.92 8.71
C THR A 79 -6.72 -8.06 8.71
N GLY A 80 -7.03 -9.13 9.43
CA GLY A 80 -6.14 -10.29 9.56
C GLY A 80 -4.85 -10.01 10.31
N LYS A 81 -3.98 -11.03 10.33
CA LYS A 81 -2.63 -10.97 10.93
C LYS A 81 -1.61 -10.51 9.89
N ASP A 82 -0.66 -9.68 10.33
CA ASP A 82 0.49 -9.32 9.50
C ASP A 82 1.25 -10.58 9.06
N ARG A 83 1.59 -10.63 7.78
CA ARG A 83 2.31 -11.75 7.17
C ARG A 83 3.75 -11.37 6.89
N ALA A 84 4.69 -12.25 7.25
CA ALA A 84 6.06 -12.08 6.81
C ALA A 84 6.19 -12.37 5.31
N VAL A 85 6.92 -11.52 4.60
CA VAL A 85 7.36 -11.75 3.23
C VAL A 85 8.73 -12.40 3.31
N PHE A 86 8.84 -13.63 2.82
CA PHE A 86 10.08 -14.38 2.83
C PHE A 86 10.78 -14.31 1.47
N ARG A 87 12.11 -14.20 1.50
CA ARG A 87 12.99 -14.66 0.45
C ARG A 87 13.30 -16.12 0.74
N SER A 88 13.03 -16.97 -0.24
CA SER A 88 13.05 -18.43 -0.06
C SER A 88 12.29 -18.87 1.22
N LYS A 89 12.59 -20.03 1.80
CA LYS A 89 11.85 -20.56 2.96
C LYS A 89 12.33 -20.03 4.32
N SER A 90 13.40 -19.23 4.38
CA SER A 90 14.10 -18.97 5.65
C SER A 90 14.40 -17.49 5.97
N GLN A 91 14.39 -16.59 4.99
CA GLN A 91 14.81 -15.20 5.23
C GLN A 91 13.64 -14.23 5.11
N VAL A 92 13.22 -13.60 6.21
CA VAL A 92 12.22 -12.52 6.15
C VAL A 92 12.84 -11.27 5.53
N VAL A 93 12.18 -10.71 4.52
CA VAL A 93 12.62 -9.49 3.80
C VAL A 93 11.66 -8.32 3.97
N GLY A 94 10.46 -8.55 4.51
CA GLY A 94 9.48 -7.50 4.78
C GLY A 94 8.23 -8.04 5.47
N MET A 95 7.28 -7.15 5.74
CA MET A 95 5.98 -7.47 6.31
C MET A 95 4.87 -6.98 5.40
N LYS A 96 3.81 -7.78 5.24
CA LYS A 96 2.60 -7.46 4.51
C LYS A 96 1.45 -7.28 5.50
N LYS A 97 0.84 -6.09 5.47
CA LYS A 97 -0.35 -5.75 6.24
C LYS A 97 -1.52 -5.64 5.28
N THR A 98 -2.62 -6.31 5.58
CA THR A 98 -3.85 -6.22 4.80
C THR A 98 -4.78 -5.19 5.43
N LEU A 99 -5.34 -4.32 4.60
CA LEU A 99 -6.34 -3.35 5.01
C LEU A 99 -7.59 -3.56 4.16
N VAL A 100 -8.75 -3.26 4.73
CA VAL A 100 -10.03 -3.22 4.04
C VAL A 100 -10.60 -1.83 4.20
N TYR A 101 -11.15 -1.30 3.12
CA TYR A 101 -11.79 -0.01 3.13
C TYR A 101 -13.23 -0.12 3.69
N HIS A 102 -13.65 0.90 4.40
CA HIS A 102 -15.00 1.05 4.90
C HIS A 102 -15.54 2.42 4.47
N SER A 103 -16.72 2.44 3.84
CA SER A 103 -17.41 3.68 3.47
C SER A 103 -18.18 4.25 4.67
N GLY A 104 -18.23 5.57 4.77
CA GLY A 104 -18.81 6.30 5.88
C GLY A 104 -17.88 6.48 7.08
N ARG A 105 -18.40 7.13 8.12
CA ARG A 105 -17.58 7.58 9.26
C ARG A 105 -17.27 6.42 10.22
N ALA A 106 -16.00 6.31 10.63
CA ALA A 106 -15.58 5.39 11.68
C ALA A 106 -16.29 5.69 13.02
N PRO A 107 -16.59 4.68 13.86
CA PRO A 107 -16.36 3.25 13.62
C PRO A 107 -17.54 2.53 12.92
N LYS A 108 -18.59 3.27 12.51
CA LYS A 108 -19.86 2.72 12.00
C LYS A 108 -19.89 2.55 10.47
N GLY A 109 -18.74 2.67 9.81
CA GLY A 109 -18.66 2.57 8.35
C GLY A 109 -18.92 1.16 7.83
N GLN A 110 -19.52 1.08 6.64
CA GLN A 110 -19.85 -0.18 5.99
C GLN A 110 -18.62 -0.73 5.26
N ARG A 111 -18.33 -2.01 5.46
CA ARG A 111 -17.21 -2.68 4.80
C ARG A 111 -17.43 -2.71 3.28
N THR A 112 -16.40 -2.41 2.49
CA THR A 112 -16.43 -2.57 1.03
C THR A 112 -15.77 -3.88 0.59
N ASN A 113 -15.98 -4.25 -0.68
CA ASN A 113 -15.42 -5.45 -1.32
C ASN A 113 -13.99 -5.24 -1.79
#